data_AF-A0A2W7VQX2-F1
#
_entry.id   AF-A0A2W7VQX2-F1
#
_cell.length_a   1.000
_cell.length_b   1.000
_cell.length_c   1.000
_cell.angle_alpha   90.00
_cell.angle_beta   90.00
_cell.angle_gamma   90.00
#
_symmetry.space_group_name_H-M   'P 1'
#
loop_
_entity.id
_entity.type
_entity.pdbx_description
1 polymer ?
#
loop_
_entity_poly.entity_id
_entity_poly.type
_entity_poly.pdbx_seq_one_letter_code
_entity_poly.pdbx_strand_id
1 'polypeptide(L)'
;MKSIKLICLVFFFQLLCSNTTYAQFGISTDLLKLGASTLGIDKLFKKPAAITTAFEDVNKEGSQMPNFFKLEVAQPLYLLPKAPNGGFILCAGYYEMTNKSYCLHAGTFAPSKGDGYMYAPTNGSKKEIVTAILKSAENHPEIQQHDIQILLWAIIAKTKFIDFSNEVKLTAITLLTKKQLTQLEDGALGFLPDDVINQAKAKLPESVQTVFEAENNIRGLITSGNYTYQEMEKYAILAGFAPPRTDYPSGIWTLHPDGYYVRYIPSGYSVTKVQIYVPKELIISLKGKILIYDATNDIACPANTGSQRLAQTNEPLNPDYSIILKTLCDGVN
;
A
#
# COMPACT_ATOMS: atom_id res chain seq x y z
N MET A 1 -61.06 -20.05 -50.76
CA MET A 1 -61.84 -20.60 -49.62
C MET A 1 -60.90 -20.74 -48.43
N LYS A 2 -60.93 -19.74 -47.51
CA LYS A 2 -61.17 -19.85 -46.03
C LYS A 2 -60.27 -20.87 -45.33
N SER A 3 -59.41 -20.53 -44.34
CA SER A 3 -59.53 -19.61 -43.19
C SER A 3 -58.14 -18.97 -42.88
N ILE A 4 -57.97 -17.67 -42.57
CA ILE A 4 -58.26 -16.88 -41.35
C ILE A 4 -57.93 -17.59 -40.03
N LYS A 5 -56.80 -17.19 -39.41
CA LYS A 5 -56.74 -16.77 -38.01
C LYS A 5 -55.67 -15.70 -37.81
N LEU A 6 -56.18 -14.50 -37.57
CA LEU A 6 -55.56 -13.32 -36.98
C LEU A 6 -55.20 -13.60 -35.51
N ILE A 7 -54.06 -13.11 -35.01
CA ILE A 7 -53.91 -12.50 -33.67
C ILE A 7 -52.65 -11.63 -33.70
N CYS A 8 -52.88 -10.33 -33.57
CA CYS A 8 -51.91 -9.32 -33.19
C CYS A 8 -51.60 -9.45 -31.70
N LEU A 9 -50.34 -9.35 -31.29
CA LEU A 9 -50.01 -8.73 -30.01
C LEU A 9 -48.62 -8.09 -30.09
N VAL A 10 -48.63 -6.76 -30.20
CA VAL A 10 -47.53 -5.89 -29.83
C VAL A 10 -47.51 -5.84 -28.30
N PHE A 11 -46.41 -6.21 -27.66
CA PHE A 11 -46.04 -5.65 -26.36
C PHE A 11 -44.52 -5.54 -26.21
N PHE A 12 -44.12 -4.29 -26.07
CA PHE A 12 -42.81 -3.80 -25.69
C PHE A 12 -42.59 -4.11 -24.20
N PHE A 13 -41.53 -4.80 -23.80
CA PHE A 13 -40.99 -4.65 -22.45
C PHE A 13 -39.49 -4.98 -22.40
N GLN A 14 -38.77 -4.10 -21.71
CA GLN A 14 -37.34 -4.06 -21.50
C GLN A 14 -36.84 -5.09 -20.47
N LEU A 15 -35.51 -5.07 -20.24
CA LEU A 15 -34.67 -5.80 -19.27
C LEU A 15 -34.32 -7.22 -19.73
N LEU A 16 -33.04 -7.58 -19.86
CA LEU A 16 -32.04 -7.58 -18.78
C LEU A 16 -30.64 -7.23 -19.29
N CYS A 17 -30.13 -6.06 -18.90
CA CYS A 17 -28.69 -5.86 -18.79
C CYS A 17 -28.21 -6.66 -17.58
N SER A 18 -27.27 -7.57 -17.79
CA SER A 18 -26.54 -8.27 -16.74
C SER A 18 -25.70 -7.26 -15.97
N ASN A 19 -26.24 -6.73 -14.87
CA ASN A 19 -25.46 -6.03 -13.87
C ASN A 19 -24.56 -7.06 -13.18
N THR A 20 -23.25 -6.95 -13.35
CA THR A 20 -22.28 -7.55 -12.45
C THR A 20 -22.44 -6.88 -11.08
N THR A 21 -22.90 -7.66 -10.12
CA THR A 21 -23.13 -7.27 -8.74
C THR A 21 -21.80 -7.03 -8.04
N TYR A 22 -21.53 -5.77 -7.68
CA TYR A 22 -20.58 -5.42 -6.64
C TYR A 22 -21.17 -5.85 -5.29
N ALA A 23 -20.64 -6.92 -4.70
CA ALA A 23 -20.85 -7.23 -3.30
C ALA A 23 -19.90 -6.34 -2.47
N GLN A 24 -20.36 -5.13 -2.14
CA GLN A 24 -19.78 -4.30 -1.09
C GLN A 24 -20.59 -4.49 0.19
N PHE A 25 -19.87 -4.55 1.31
CA PHE A 25 -20.33 -4.37 2.69
C PHE A 25 -21.78 -3.93 2.85
N GLY A 26 -22.57 -4.75 3.55
CA GLY A 26 -23.96 -4.46 3.91
C GLY A 26 -24.08 -3.30 4.90
N ILE A 27 -23.86 -2.08 4.43
CA ILE A 27 -24.38 -0.84 5.01
C ILE A 27 -25.39 -0.33 3.99
N SER A 28 -26.69 -0.44 4.31
CA SER A 28 -27.75 -0.05 3.40
C SER A 28 -27.62 1.44 3.06
N THR A 29 -27.68 1.74 1.76
CA THR A 29 -27.68 3.09 1.19
C THR A 29 -28.85 3.96 1.67
N ASP A 30 -29.81 3.37 2.39
CA ASP A 30 -30.98 4.05 2.95
C ASP A 30 -30.73 4.69 4.31
N LEU A 31 -29.70 4.26 5.06
CA LEU A 31 -29.31 4.92 6.34
C LEU A 31 -28.60 6.27 6.12
N LEU A 32 -28.16 6.55 4.89
CA LEU A 32 -27.51 7.81 4.49
C LEU A 32 -28.48 8.92 4.06
N LYS A 33 -29.80 8.66 4.05
CA LYS A 33 -30.81 9.62 3.56
C LYS A 33 -31.55 10.42 4.63
N LEU A 34 -31.31 10.18 5.92
CA LEU A 34 -31.90 10.99 6.99
C LEU A 34 -30.80 11.65 7.84
N GLY A 35 -30.59 12.97 7.63
CA GLY A 35 -29.98 13.87 8.62
C GLY A 35 -28.50 14.27 8.44
N ALA A 36 -28.11 14.82 7.28
CA ALA A 36 -26.76 15.36 7.11
C ALA A 36 -26.59 16.55 6.13
N SER A 37 -27.61 17.40 5.97
CA SER A 37 -27.56 18.51 4.99
C SER A 37 -26.90 19.81 5.47
N THR A 38 -26.27 19.89 6.66
CA THR A 38 -25.86 21.21 7.21
C THR A 38 -24.37 21.54 7.30
N LEU A 39 -23.42 20.64 7.00
CA LEU A 39 -21.97 20.96 7.09
C LEU A 39 -21.07 20.35 5.99
N GLY A 40 -21.61 19.70 4.96
CA GLY A 40 -20.80 19.08 3.91
C GLY A 40 -19.97 17.86 4.37
N ILE A 41 -20.19 17.36 5.59
CA ILE A 41 -19.55 16.18 6.18
C ILE A 41 -19.77 14.93 5.31
N ASP A 42 -20.92 14.80 4.64
CA ASP A 42 -21.17 13.71 3.69
C ASP A 42 -20.19 13.68 2.51
N LYS A 43 -19.66 14.85 2.11
CA LYS A 43 -18.63 14.94 1.05
C LYS A 43 -17.25 14.57 1.57
N LEU A 44 -17.00 14.73 2.87
CA LEU A 44 -15.75 14.35 3.53
C LEU A 44 -15.58 12.82 3.51
N PHE A 45 -16.63 12.09 3.85
CA PHE A 45 -16.66 10.62 3.81
C PHE A 45 -16.62 10.02 2.41
N LYS A 46 -17.06 10.78 1.40
CA LYS A 46 -17.05 10.34 0.00
C LYS A 46 -15.67 10.43 -0.67
N LYS A 47 -14.68 11.08 -0.04
CA LYS A 47 -13.33 11.17 -0.62
C LYS A 47 -12.57 9.86 -0.35
N PRO A 48 -12.17 9.11 -1.40
CA PRO A 48 -11.45 7.85 -1.23
C PRO A 48 -10.14 8.06 -0.46
N ALA A 49 -9.65 7.04 0.23
CA ALA A 49 -8.35 7.08 0.88
C ALA A 49 -7.22 7.30 -0.15
N ALA A 50 -6.10 7.87 0.31
CA ALA A 50 -4.93 8.05 -0.54
C ALA A 50 -4.40 6.70 -1.04
N ILE A 51 -4.28 5.74 -0.12
CA ILE A 51 -3.95 4.34 -0.39
C ILE A 51 -5.08 3.48 0.16
N THR A 52 -5.63 2.61 -0.68
CA THR A 52 -6.76 1.73 -0.33
C THR A 52 -6.37 0.26 -0.21
N THR A 53 -5.11 -0.10 -0.52
CA THR A 53 -4.61 -1.48 -0.42
C THR A 53 -4.94 -2.09 0.93
N ALA A 54 -5.62 -3.24 0.96
CA ALA A 54 -5.98 -3.93 2.21
C ALA A 54 -5.72 -5.44 2.11
N PHE A 55 -5.89 -6.17 3.21
CA PHE A 55 -5.62 -7.61 3.25
C PHE A 55 -6.59 -8.41 2.36
N GLU A 56 -7.74 -7.83 2.05
CA GLU A 56 -8.72 -8.32 1.09
C GLU A 56 -8.15 -8.34 -0.34
N ASP A 57 -7.23 -7.42 -0.67
CA ASP A 57 -6.56 -7.34 -1.97
C ASP A 57 -5.44 -8.37 -2.13
N VAL A 58 -5.03 -9.05 -1.04
CA VAL A 58 -4.03 -10.12 -1.08
C VAL A 58 -4.62 -11.33 -1.80
N ASN A 59 -4.01 -11.73 -2.90
CA ASN A 59 -4.25 -13.04 -3.50
C ASN A 59 -3.61 -14.13 -2.62
N LYS A 60 -4.47 -14.95 -2.01
CA LYS A 60 -4.06 -16.03 -1.10
C LYS A 60 -3.76 -17.33 -1.85
N GLU A 61 -4.20 -17.44 -3.10
CA GLU A 61 -3.96 -18.62 -3.93
C GLU A 61 -2.45 -18.86 -4.11
N GLY A 62 -2.04 -20.11 -3.97
CA GLY A 62 -0.63 -20.50 -4.08
C GLY A 62 0.26 -20.08 -2.91
N SER A 63 -0.25 -19.34 -1.91
CA SER A 63 0.54 -18.96 -0.73
C SER A 63 1.01 -20.19 0.04
N GLN A 64 2.21 -20.11 0.62
CA GLN A 64 2.87 -21.25 1.28
C GLN A 64 3.31 -20.91 2.70
N MET A 65 3.22 -21.89 3.59
CA MET A 65 3.72 -21.74 4.96
C MET A 65 5.23 -21.45 4.98
N PRO A 66 5.76 -20.78 6.03
CA PRO A 66 7.16 -20.33 6.07
C PRO A 66 8.22 -21.40 5.77
N ASN A 67 7.94 -22.65 6.16
CA ASN A 67 8.84 -23.81 6.04
C ASN A 67 8.54 -24.70 4.82
N PHE A 68 7.67 -24.27 3.91
CA PHE A 68 7.29 -25.07 2.74
C PHE A 68 8.46 -25.32 1.80
N PHE A 69 9.21 -24.28 1.47
CA PHE A 69 10.40 -24.40 0.63
C PHE A 69 11.61 -24.78 1.48
N LYS A 70 12.32 -25.83 1.06
CA LYS A 70 13.63 -26.20 1.60
C LYS A 70 14.72 -25.43 0.85
N LEU A 71 14.82 -24.14 1.13
CA LEU A 71 15.78 -23.26 0.48
C LEU A 71 17.12 -23.30 1.21
N GLU A 72 18.20 -23.21 0.46
CA GLU A 72 19.56 -23.05 1.00
C GLU A 72 19.78 -21.61 1.47
N VAL A 73 21.04 -21.16 1.47
CA VAL A 73 21.41 -19.79 1.86
C VAL A 73 20.92 -18.80 0.79
N ALA A 74 20.14 -17.81 1.21
CA ALA A 74 19.71 -16.71 0.36
C ALA A 74 20.91 -15.91 -0.14
N GLN A 75 20.85 -15.49 -1.41
CA GLN A 75 21.85 -14.59 -1.99
C GLN A 75 21.40 -13.13 -1.88
N PRO A 76 22.34 -12.17 -1.87
CA PRO A 76 21.95 -10.76 -1.79
C PRO A 76 21.20 -10.30 -3.04
N LEU A 77 19.93 -9.93 -2.89
CA LEU A 77 19.08 -9.43 -3.98
C LEU A 77 19.66 -8.16 -4.61
N TYR A 78 20.30 -7.31 -3.81
CA TYR A 78 20.86 -6.03 -4.25
C TYR A 78 22.09 -6.16 -5.17
N LEU A 79 22.64 -7.36 -5.35
CA LEU A 79 23.72 -7.64 -6.30
C LEU A 79 23.19 -8.06 -7.68
N LEU A 80 21.88 -8.30 -7.83
CA LEU A 80 21.29 -8.57 -9.14
C LEU A 80 21.34 -7.32 -10.03
N PRO A 81 21.38 -7.49 -11.37
CA PRO A 81 21.32 -6.37 -12.30
C PRO A 81 20.06 -5.52 -12.07
N LYS A 82 20.21 -4.19 -12.10
CA LYS A 82 19.07 -3.26 -12.04
C LYS A 82 18.39 -3.17 -13.41
N ALA A 83 17.06 -3.06 -13.43
CA ALA A 83 16.36 -2.72 -14.67
C ALA A 83 16.41 -1.20 -14.93
N PRO A 84 16.22 -0.73 -16.18
CA PRO A 84 16.35 0.69 -16.52
C PRO A 84 15.46 1.65 -15.72
N ASN A 85 14.30 1.17 -15.25
CA ASN A 85 13.29 1.95 -14.52
C ASN A 85 13.30 1.70 -13.00
N GLY A 86 14.39 1.15 -12.47
CA GLY A 86 14.51 0.68 -11.09
C GLY A 86 14.20 -0.82 -10.95
N GLY A 87 14.21 -1.32 -9.71
CA GLY A 87 14.02 -2.74 -9.44
C GLY A 87 15.19 -3.63 -9.89
N PHE A 88 15.07 -4.93 -9.61
CA PHE A 88 16.09 -5.95 -9.85
C PHE A 88 15.61 -6.96 -10.88
N ILE A 89 16.48 -7.28 -11.83
CA ILE A 89 16.24 -8.34 -12.81
C ILE A 89 16.45 -9.69 -12.13
N LEU A 90 15.37 -10.44 -12.00
CA LEU A 90 15.34 -11.72 -11.32
C LEU A 90 15.82 -12.85 -12.24
N CYS A 91 16.62 -13.75 -11.68
CA CYS A 91 16.93 -15.05 -12.27
C CYS A 91 16.63 -16.17 -11.25
N ALA A 92 16.64 -17.44 -11.67
CA ALA A 92 16.22 -18.55 -10.81
C ALA A 92 17.09 -18.62 -9.55
N GLY A 93 16.49 -18.76 -8.37
CA GLY A 93 17.23 -18.79 -7.12
C GLY A 93 16.46 -18.26 -5.92
N TYR A 94 17.17 -18.15 -4.80
CA TYR A 94 16.66 -17.62 -3.54
C TYR A 94 17.46 -16.38 -3.15
N TYR A 95 16.78 -15.25 -2.99
CA TYR A 95 17.39 -13.94 -2.73
C TYR A 95 16.81 -13.30 -1.49
N GLU A 96 17.60 -12.43 -0.85
CA GLU A 96 17.15 -11.59 0.24
C GLU A 96 17.76 -10.19 0.22
N MET A 97 17.03 -9.23 0.79
CA MET A 97 17.51 -7.91 1.09
C MET A 97 16.78 -7.36 2.32
N THR A 98 17.50 -6.70 3.20
CA THR A 98 16.89 -5.83 4.20
C THR A 98 16.86 -4.42 3.62
N ASN A 99 15.69 -3.81 3.52
CA ASN A 99 15.47 -2.53 2.87
C ASN A 99 14.74 -1.55 3.79
N LYS A 100 14.78 -0.27 3.43
CA LYS A 100 13.91 0.74 4.05
C LYS A 100 12.46 0.46 3.68
N SER A 101 11.59 0.53 4.66
CA SER A 101 10.13 0.48 4.47
C SER A 101 9.45 1.69 5.09
N TYR A 102 8.20 1.93 4.69
CA TYR A 102 7.43 3.09 5.14
C TYR A 102 6.01 2.69 5.50
N CYS A 103 5.54 3.22 6.62
CA CYS A 103 4.18 3.09 7.09
C CYS A 103 3.21 3.86 6.16
N LEU A 104 2.21 3.16 5.63
CA LEU A 104 1.16 3.74 4.79
C LEU A 104 -0.22 3.81 5.45
N HIS A 105 -0.32 3.52 6.76
CA HIS A 105 -1.62 3.51 7.45
C HIS A 105 -1.57 4.10 8.86
N ALA A 106 -1.55 5.44 8.95
CA ALA A 106 -1.58 6.14 10.23
C ALA A 106 -2.77 5.71 11.12
N GLY A 107 -2.56 5.74 12.44
CA GLY A 107 -3.55 5.33 13.43
C GLY A 107 -3.68 3.82 13.61
N THR A 108 -2.64 3.05 13.27
CA THR A 108 -2.61 1.58 13.43
C THR A 108 -1.34 1.12 14.16
N PHE A 109 -1.34 -0.13 14.65
CA PHE A 109 -0.20 -0.66 15.39
C PHE A 109 1.00 -0.90 14.45
N ALA A 110 2.21 -0.64 14.95
CA ALA A 110 3.42 -1.07 14.27
C ALA A 110 3.42 -2.60 14.06
N PRO A 111 4.18 -3.12 13.07
CA PRO A 111 4.29 -4.56 12.85
C PRO A 111 4.65 -5.30 14.14
N SER A 112 3.83 -6.28 14.52
CA SER A 112 4.00 -7.07 15.74
C SER A 112 4.62 -8.44 15.43
N LYS A 113 5.20 -9.07 16.46
CA LYS A 113 5.79 -10.39 16.32
C LYS A 113 4.69 -11.43 16.06
N GLY A 114 4.86 -12.22 15.02
CA GLY A 114 4.02 -13.39 14.74
C GLY A 114 2.99 -13.21 13.63
N ASP A 115 2.63 -11.96 13.27
CA ASP A 115 1.70 -11.70 12.17
C ASP A 115 2.37 -11.83 10.79
N GLY A 116 1.64 -12.40 9.85
CA GLY A 116 2.06 -12.56 8.46
C GLY A 116 1.87 -11.29 7.65
N TYR A 117 2.88 -10.91 6.89
CA TYR A 117 2.81 -9.84 5.90
C TYR A 117 2.87 -10.44 4.51
N MET A 118 1.84 -10.16 3.70
CA MET A 118 1.65 -10.75 2.38
C MET A 118 1.70 -9.68 1.30
N TYR A 119 2.09 -10.07 0.08
CA TYR A 119 2.08 -9.16 -1.06
C TYR A 119 0.64 -8.71 -1.38
N ALA A 120 0.46 -7.42 -1.55
CA ALA A 120 -0.72 -6.82 -2.14
C ALA A 120 -0.32 -5.72 -3.14
N PRO A 121 -1.10 -5.53 -4.22
CA PRO A 121 -0.86 -4.45 -5.16
C PRO A 121 -1.10 -3.08 -4.50
N THR A 122 -0.37 -2.06 -4.94
CA THR A 122 -0.61 -0.67 -4.51
C THR A 122 -1.89 -0.13 -5.17
N ASN A 123 -2.92 0.13 -4.36
CA ASN A 123 -4.23 0.62 -4.75
C ASN A 123 -4.52 1.98 -4.08
N GLY A 124 -5.36 2.79 -4.71
CA GLY A 124 -5.82 4.07 -4.16
C GLY A 124 -5.56 5.25 -5.08
N SER A 125 -6.12 6.40 -4.70
CA SER A 125 -6.09 7.62 -5.53
C SER A 125 -4.71 8.30 -5.62
N LYS A 126 -3.78 7.95 -4.71
CA LYS A 126 -2.43 8.51 -4.65
C LYS A 126 -1.34 7.47 -4.91
N LYS A 127 -1.67 6.29 -5.45
CA LYS A 127 -0.70 5.22 -5.68
C LYS A 127 0.49 5.68 -6.54
N GLU A 128 0.25 6.42 -7.61
CA GLU A 128 1.32 6.88 -8.52
C GLU A 128 2.25 7.88 -7.84
N ILE A 129 1.71 8.72 -6.95
CA ILE A 129 2.50 9.68 -6.17
C ILE A 129 3.35 8.95 -5.14
N VAL A 130 2.76 8.00 -4.39
CA VAL A 130 3.50 7.22 -3.39
C VAL A 130 4.63 6.43 -4.05
N THR A 131 4.35 5.71 -5.14
CA THR A 131 5.39 4.99 -5.90
C THR A 131 6.46 5.94 -6.42
N ALA A 132 6.10 7.13 -6.92
CA ALA A 132 7.08 8.12 -7.38
C ALA A 132 7.99 8.63 -6.25
N ILE A 133 7.45 8.88 -5.06
CA ILE A 133 8.23 9.27 -3.88
C ILE A 133 9.24 8.18 -3.53
N LEU A 134 8.80 6.92 -3.47
CA LEU A 134 9.66 5.79 -3.12
C LEU A 134 10.78 5.60 -4.15
N LYS A 135 10.48 5.69 -5.45
CA LYS A 135 11.47 5.61 -6.53
C LYS A 135 12.44 6.79 -6.53
N SER A 136 11.95 7.99 -6.29
CA SER A 136 12.79 9.19 -6.25
C SER A 136 13.71 9.14 -5.04
N ALA A 137 13.22 8.72 -3.87
CA ALA A 137 14.01 8.59 -2.65
C ALA A 137 15.28 7.74 -2.81
N GLU A 138 15.24 6.69 -3.64
CA GLU A 138 16.42 5.86 -3.93
C GLU A 138 17.59 6.65 -4.55
N ASN A 139 17.31 7.79 -5.17
CA ASN A 139 18.30 8.68 -5.80
C ASN A 139 18.62 9.92 -4.96
N HIS A 140 18.03 10.05 -3.77
CA HIS A 140 18.16 11.21 -2.88
C HIS A 140 18.60 10.78 -1.47
N PRO A 141 19.81 10.20 -1.30
CA PRO A 141 20.30 9.70 0.00
C PRO A 141 20.50 10.81 1.04
N GLU A 142 20.54 12.08 0.62
CA GLU A 142 20.59 13.24 1.49
C GLU A 142 19.30 13.46 2.30
N ILE A 143 18.17 12.93 1.82
CA ILE A 143 16.87 13.04 2.49
C ILE A 143 16.75 11.91 3.51
N GLN A 144 16.46 12.27 4.76
CA GLN A 144 16.33 11.29 5.83
C GLN A 144 15.05 10.46 5.64
N GLN A 145 15.10 9.19 6.04
CA GLN A 145 13.94 8.30 6.00
C GLN A 145 12.74 8.87 6.77
N HIS A 146 13.00 9.57 7.88
CA HIS A 146 11.98 10.24 8.67
C HIS A 146 11.25 11.33 7.87
N ASP A 147 11.95 12.10 7.05
CA ASP A 147 11.35 13.18 6.24
C ASP A 147 10.45 12.59 5.14
N ILE A 148 10.87 11.47 4.55
CA ILE A 148 10.05 10.73 3.57
C ILE A 148 8.80 10.14 4.25
N GLN A 149 8.96 9.57 5.46
CA GLN A 149 7.83 9.04 6.23
C GLN A 149 6.82 10.13 6.59
N ILE A 150 7.28 11.31 6.99
CA ILE A 150 6.43 12.47 7.27
C ILE A 150 5.68 12.91 5.99
N LEU A 151 6.36 12.99 4.85
CA LEU A 151 5.72 13.32 3.57
C LEU A 151 4.64 12.30 3.20
N LEU A 152 4.91 11.01 3.36
CA LEU A 152 3.92 9.95 3.12
C LEU A 152 2.71 10.10 4.05
N TRP A 153 2.94 10.35 5.35
CA TRP A 153 1.86 10.62 6.30
C TRP A 153 1.05 11.87 5.96
N ALA A 154 1.70 12.94 5.47
CA ALA A 154 1.02 14.13 4.98
C ALA A 154 0.00 13.80 3.88
N ILE A 155 0.41 12.96 2.93
CA ILE A 155 -0.39 12.52 1.79
C ILE A 155 -1.51 11.57 2.23
N ILE A 156 -1.22 10.63 3.12
CA ILE A 156 -2.21 9.70 3.68
C ILE A 156 -3.30 10.45 4.43
N ALA A 157 -2.90 11.42 5.25
CA ALA A 157 -3.79 12.33 5.96
C ALA A 157 -4.46 13.35 5.04
N LYS A 158 -4.23 13.29 3.72
CA LYS A 158 -4.80 14.18 2.70
C LYS A 158 -4.54 15.65 2.99
N THR A 159 -3.42 15.98 3.63
CA THR A 159 -3.06 17.38 3.94
C THR A 159 -2.88 18.14 2.63
N LYS A 160 -3.36 19.39 2.55
CA LYS A 160 -3.15 20.21 1.35
C LYS A 160 -1.67 20.57 1.22
N PHE A 161 -1.14 20.62 0.00
CA PHE A 161 0.26 20.95 -0.20
C PHE A 161 0.57 22.39 0.25
N ILE A 162 -0.37 23.31 0.10
CA ILE A 162 -0.21 24.68 0.64
C ILE A 162 -0.05 24.71 2.17
N ASP A 163 -0.65 23.75 2.88
CA ASP A 163 -0.62 23.64 4.34
C ASP A 163 0.60 22.84 4.83
N PHE A 164 1.46 22.32 3.95
CA PHE A 164 2.68 21.64 4.38
C PHE A 164 3.64 22.62 5.07
N SER A 165 4.34 22.15 6.13
CA SER A 165 5.49 22.87 6.69
C SER A 165 6.59 23.04 5.65
N ASN A 166 7.52 23.97 5.88
CA ASN A 166 8.59 24.25 4.92
C ASN A 166 9.45 23.02 4.64
N GLU A 167 9.75 22.23 5.67
CA GLU A 167 10.53 21.01 5.60
C GLU A 167 9.83 19.97 4.71
N VAL A 168 8.53 19.73 4.94
CA VAL A 168 7.74 18.78 4.15
C VAL A 168 7.60 19.26 2.69
N LYS A 169 7.46 20.57 2.47
CA LYS A 169 7.47 21.15 1.11
C LYS A 169 8.80 20.93 0.41
N LEU A 170 9.93 21.14 1.09
CA LEU A 170 11.25 20.92 0.52
C LEU A 170 11.46 19.46 0.13
N THR A 171 11.08 18.51 1.01
CA THR A 171 11.11 17.08 0.70
C THR A 171 10.23 16.75 -0.50
N ALA A 172 9.00 17.27 -0.55
CA ALA A 172 8.09 17.04 -1.67
C ALA A 172 8.62 17.62 -2.99
N ILE A 173 9.14 18.84 -2.99
CA ILE A 173 9.66 19.51 -4.19
C ILE A 173 10.93 18.83 -4.71
N THR A 174 11.72 18.24 -3.82
CA THR A 174 12.90 17.47 -4.20
C THR A 174 12.52 16.14 -4.86
N LEU A 175 11.51 15.46 -4.32
CA LEU A 175 11.13 14.10 -4.75
C LEU A 175 10.10 14.04 -5.89
N LEU A 176 9.33 15.12 -6.11
CA LEU A 176 8.20 15.12 -7.04
C LEU A 176 8.36 16.15 -8.16
N THR A 177 7.90 15.76 -9.35
CA THR A 177 7.76 16.69 -10.48
C THR A 177 6.66 17.72 -10.24
N LYS A 178 6.69 18.85 -10.96
CA LYS A 178 5.64 19.88 -10.90
C LYS A 178 4.22 19.32 -11.13
N LYS A 179 4.09 18.39 -12.08
CA LYS A 179 2.81 17.71 -12.36
C LYS A 179 2.35 16.88 -11.17
N GLN A 180 3.25 16.13 -10.54
CA GLN A 180 2.94 15.34 -9.35
C GLN A 180 2.60 16.21 -8.13
N LEU A 181 3.28 17.35 -7.95
CA LEU A 181 2.93 18.31 -6.91
C LEU A 181 1.50 18.85 -7.09
N THR A 182 1.08 19.17 -8.31
CA THR A 182 -0.32 19.61 -8.56
C THR A 182 -1.34 18.52 -8.23
N GLN A 183 -0.97 17.25 -8.39
CA GLN A 183 -1.83 16.12 -8.05
C GLN A 183 -1.98 15.93 -6.53
N LEU A 184 -1.14 16.53 -5.68
CA LEU A 184 -1.30 16.44 -4.23
C LEU A 184 -2.58 17.15 -3.75
N GLU A 185 -3.00 18.21 -4.44
CA GLU A 185 -4.19 19.00 -4.09
C GLU A 185 -5.52 18.25 -4.35
N ASP A 186 -5.52 17.29 -5.27
CA ASP A 186 -6.72 16.53 -5.62
C ASP A 186 -7.21 15.70 -4.42
N GLY A 187 -8.40 16.01 -3.91
CA GLY A 187 -8.97 15.29 -2.77
C GLY A 187 -8.38 15.68 -1.41
N ALA A 188 -7.53 16.69 -1.34
CA ALA A 188 -6.96 17.18 -0.09
C ALA A 188 -8.02 17.76 0.86
N LEU A 189 -7.69 17.77 2.14
CA LEU A 189 -8.47 18.17 3.30
C LEU A 189 -7.62 19.05 4.18
N GLY A 190 -8.20 20.15 4.67
CA GLY A 190 -7.56 20.96 5.69
C GLY A 190 -7.72 20.31 7.07
N PHE A 191 -7.05 20.91 8.06
CA PHE A 191 -7.30 20.60 9.47
C PHE A 191 -8.77 20.81 9.83
N LEU A 192 -9.36 19.85 10.53
CA LEU A 192 -10.77 19.88 10.92
C LEU A 192 -10.90 20.27 12.41
N PRO A 193 -11.81 21.19 12.76
CA PRO A 193 -12.05 21.53 14.16
C PRO A 193 -12.76 20.40 14.93
N ASP A 194 -12.67 20.44 16.27
CA ASP A 194 -13.11 19.35 17.15
C ASP A 194 -14.61 19.02 17.04
N ASP A 195 -15.46 20.01 16.78
CA ASP A 195 -16.89 19.82 16.60
C ASP A 195 -17.19 18.94 15.37
N VAL A 196 -16.48 19.16 14.27
CA VAL A 196 -16.57 18.35 13.05
C VAL A 196 -16.06 16.93 13.30
N ILE A 197 -14.94 16.78 14.03
CA ILE A 197 -14.39 15.48 14.40
C ILE A 197 -15.38 14.69 15.27
N ASN A 198 -15.93 15.29 16.32
CA ASN A 198 -16.87 14.63 17.22
C ASN A 198 -18.14 14.19 16.50
N GLN A 199 -18.67 15.00 15.60
CA GLN A 199 -19.82 14.63 14.76
C GLN A 199 -19.51 13.47 13.81
N ALA A 200 -18.30 13.45 13.24
CA ALA A 200 -17.86 12.36 12.39
C ALA A 200 -17.71 11.06 13.18
N LYS A 201 -17.05 11.11 14.35
CA LYS A 201 -16.84 9.95 15.22
C LYS A 201 -18.15 9.27 15.63
N ALA A 202 -19.17 10.05 15.96
CA ALA A 202 -20.49 9.54 16.34
C ALA A 202 -21.15 8.67 15.25
N LYS A 203 -20.68 8.74 14.00
CA LYS A 203 -21.20 8.01 12.84
C LYS A 203 -20.26 6.92 12.32
N LEU A 204 -19.05 6.80 12.85
CA LEU A 204 -18.02 5.89 12.36
C LEU A 204 -17.83 4.67 13.29
N PRO A 205 -17.44 3.49 12.77
CA PRO A 205 -16.92 2.40 13.60
C PRO A 205 -15.63 2.79 14.31
N GLU A 206 -15.37 2.24 15.50
CA GLU A 206 -14.23 2.58 16.38
C GLU A 206 -12.86 2.50 15.68
N SER A 207 -12.63 1.45 14.88
CA SER A 207 -11.40 1.30 14.11
C SER A 207 -11.18 2.42 13.09
N VAL A 208 -12.27 2.95 12.51
CA VAL A 208 -12.22 4.06 11.55
C VAL A 208 -12.10 5.40 12.27
N GLN A 209 -12.71 5.55 13.46
CA GLN A 209 -12.55 6.74 14.30
C GLN A 209 -11.08 6.99 14.63
N THR A 210 -10.38 5.95 15.08
CA THR A 210 -8.97 6.03 15.48
C THR A 210 -8.08 6.51 14.34
N VAL A 211 -8.25 5.93 13.14
CA VAL A 211 -7.53 6.34 11.93
C VAL A 211 -7.87 7.79 11.55
N PHE A 212 -9.15 8.14 11.57
CA PHE A 212 -9.61 9.48 11.19
C PHE A 212 -9.08 10.58 12.12
N GLU A 213 -9.03 10.31 13.43
CA GLU A 213 -8.42 11.19 14.42
C GLU A 213 -6.91 11.31 14.25
N ALA A 214 -6.21 10.19 14.05
CA ALA A 214 -4.78 10.17 13.79
C ALA A 214 -4.42 11.04 12.56
N GLU A 215 -5.15 10.88 11.46
CA GLU A 215 -4.98 11.72 10.26
C GLU A 215 -5.25 13.20 10.54
N ASN A 216 -6.24 13.55 11.37
CA ASN A 216 -6.49 14.95 11.71
C ASN A 216 -5.38 15.57 12.57
N ASN A 217 -4.87 14.81 13.52
CA ASN A 217 -3.73 15.24 14.35
C ASN A 217 -2.48 15.45 13.49
N ILE A 218 -2.22 14.53 12.55
CA ILE A 218 -1.12 14.68 11.57
C ILE A 218 -1.30 15.96 10.75
N ARG A 219 -2.51 16.25 10.22
CA ARG A 219 -2.79 17.51 9.52
C ARG A 219 -2.46 18.73 10.39
N GLY A 220 -2.87 18.71 11.65
CA GLY A 220 -2.60 19.79 12.61
C GLY A 220 -1.11 20.02 12.84
N LEU A 221 -0.33 18.95 13.09
CA LEU A 221 1.12 19.03 13.29
C LEU A 221 1.80 19.57 12.03
N ILE A 222 1.53 18.99 10.86
CA ILE A 222 2.13 19.41 9.59
C ILE A 222 1.85 20.88 9.30
N THR A 223 0.61 21.33 9.53
CA THR A 223 0.21 22.73 9.31
C THR A 223 0.90 23.68 10.28
N SER A 224 1.14 23.25 11.52
CA SER A 224 1.84 24.07 12.52
C SER A 224 3.34 24.25 12.21
N GLY A 225 3.96 23.26 11.58
CA GLY A 225 5.41 23.22 11.34
C GLY A 225 6.28 23.11 12.60
N ASN A 226 5.69 23.01 13.80
CA ASN A 226 6.42 22.93 15.06
C ASN A 226 6.17 21.59 15.74
N TYR A 227 6.89 20.55 15.30
CA TYR A 227 6.81 19.20 15.83
C TYR A 227 8.13 18.46 15.66
N THR A 228 8.32 17.46 16.50
CA THR A 228 9.37 16.45 16.38
C THR A 228 8.84 15.22 15.66
N TYR A 229 9.74 14.38 15.15
CA TYR A 229 9.37 13.10 14.56
C TYR A 229 8.60 12.21 15.55
N GLN A 230 9.04 12.18 16.81
CA GLN A 230 8.44 11.37 17.88
C GLN A 230 7.02 11.84 18.21
N GLU A 231 6.76 13.15 18.18
CA GLU A 231 5.42 13.69 18.35
C GLU A 231 4.50 13.26 17.20
N MET A 232 5.00 13.24 15.96
CA MET A 232 4.23 12.73 14.83
C MET A 232 3.97 11.23 14.92
N GLU A 233 5.00 10.44 15.25
CA GLU A 233 4.92 8.99 15.40
C GLU A 233 3.89 8.58 16.44
N LYS A 234 3.78 9.32 17.56
CA LYS A 234 2.78 9.08 18.61
C LYS A 234 1.33 9.06 18.10
N TYR A 235 1.02 9.85 17.07
CA TYR A 235 -0.31 9.85 16.45
C TYR A 235 -0.40 8.86 15.30
N ALA A 236 0.68 8.68 14.54
CA ALA A 236 0.68 7.79 13.40
C ALA A 236 0.70 6.30 13.78
N ILE A 237 1.29 5.96 14.91
CA ILE A 237 1.50 4.58 15.37
C ILE A 237 0.82 4.37 16.72
N LEU A 238 -0.10 3.41 16.80
CA LEU A 238 -0.71 3.03 18.07
C LEU A 238 0.30 2.31 18.95
N ALA A 239 0.36 2.72 20.23
CA ALA A 239 1.16 2.05 21.23
C ALA A 239 0.60 0.65 21.54
N GLY A 240 1.48 -0.34 21.67
CA GLY A 240 1.12 -1.73 21.96
C GLY A 240 1.28 -2.63 20.73
N PHE A 241 0.64 -3.81 20.76
CA PHE A 241 0.74 -4.81 19.70
C PHE A 241 -0.65 -5.25 19.27
N ALA A 242 -0.86 -5.31 17.96
CA ALA A 242 -2.04 -5.98 17.41
C ALA A 242 -1.94 -7.50 17.71
N PRO A 243 -3.05 -8.16 18.12
CA PRO A 243 -3.06 -9.60 18.36
C PRO A 243 -2.64 -10.38 17.09
N PRO A 244 -1.65 -11.26 17.14
CA PRO A 244 -1.19 -11.95 15.94
C PRO A 244 -2.26 -12.90 15.41
N ARG A 245 -2.37 -13.00 14.08
CA ARG A 245 -3.18 -14.03 13.43
C ARG A 245 -2.35 -15.30 13.21
N THR A 246 -2.95 -16.45 13.50
CA THR A 246 -2.26 -17.75 13.35
C THR A 246 -2.49 -18.40 12.00
N ASP A 247 -3.54 -18.02 11.28
CA ASP A 247 -3.87 -18.53 9.95
C ASP A 247 -2.94 -17.99 8.86
N TYR A 248 -2.32 -16.83 9.10
CA TYR A 248 -1.27 -16.25 8.27
C TYR A 248 -0.07 -15.89 9.16
N PRO A 249 0.83 -16.84 9.44
CA PRO A 249 1.95 -16.60 10.34
C PRO A 249 3.03 -15.70 9.71
N SER A 250 3.86 -15.10 10.56
CA SER A 250 5.06 -14.37 10.13
C SER A 250 5.93 -15.20 9.19
N GLY A 251 6.41 -14.57 8.11
CA GLY A 251 7.25 -15.21 7.10
C GLY A 251 6.50 -16.13 6.13
N ILE A 252 5.17 -16.04 6.06
CA ILE A 252 4.37 -16.68 5.03
C ILE A 252 4.79 -16.23 3.63
N TRP A 253 4.85 -17.16 2.69
CA TRP A 253 5.15 -16.89 1.29
C TRP A 253 3.88 -16.53 0.54
N THR A 254 3.91 -15.42 -0.20
CA THR A 254 2.87 -15.03 -1.16
C THR A 254 3.36 -15.30 -2.57
N LEU A 255 2.51 -15.89 -3.42
CA LEU A 255 2.77 -16.02 -4.84
C LEU A 255 2.52 -14.66 -5.51
N HIS A 256 3.58 -14.03 -6.03
CA HIS A 256 3.48 -12.81 -6.81
C HIS A 256 2.79 -13.11 -8.16
N PRO A 257 2.00 -12.19 -8.73
CA PRO A 257 1.36 -12.37 -10.05
C PRO A 257 2.31 -12.74 -11.19
N ASP A 258 3.58 -12.33 -11.08
CA ASP A 258 4.63 -12.68 -12.06
C ASP A 258 5.23 -14.09 -11.83
N GLY A 259 4.71 -14.87 -10.89
CA GLY A 259 4.98 -16.30 -10.71
C GLY A 259 6.09 -16.66 -9.72
N TYR A 260 6.81 -15.68 -9.16
CA TYR A 260 7.79 -15.91 -8.08
C TYR A 260 7.12 -15.81 -6.70
N TYR A 261 7.80 -16.31 -5.67
CA TYR A 261 7.34 -16.20 -4.29
C TYR A 261 8.06 -15.08 -3.57
N VAL A 262 7.33 -14.29 -2.79
CA VAL A 262 7.87 -13.21 -1.95
C VAL A 262 7.35 -13.35 -0.53
N ARG A 263 8.18 -13.01 0.45
CA ARG A 263 7.74 -12.85 1.84
C ARG A 263 8.37 -11.63 2.49
N TYR A 264 7.65 -11.07 3.44
CA TYR A 264 8.02 -9.87 4.17
C TYR A 264 8.18 -10.19 5.66
N ILE A 265 9.29 -9.77 6.24
CA ILE A 265 9.61 -9.95 7.66
C ILE A 265 9.98 -8.57 8.21
N PRO A 266 8.98 -7.77 8.63
CA PRO A 266 9.21 -6.43 9.15
C PRO A 266 9.86 -6.45 10.53
N SER A 267 10.70 -5.45 10.78
CA SER A 267 11.31 -5.14 12.08
C SER A 267 10.97 -3.69 12.42
N GLY A 268 9.76 -3.48 12.95
CA GLY A 268 9.12 -2.16 12.94
C GLY A 268 8.63 -1.78 11.53
N TYR A 269 8.11 -0.57 11.37
CA TYR A 269 7.59 -0.13 10.06
C TYR A 269 8.69 0.43 9.14
N SER A 270 9.84 0.82 9.70
CA SER A 270 10.93 1.47 8.96
C SER A 270 11.90 0.50 8.30
N VAL A 271 11.91 -0.77 8.72
CA VAL A 271 12.84 -1.78 8.19
C VAL A 271 12.08 -3.07 7.89
N THR A 272 12.25 -3.58 6.68
CA THR A 272 11.70 -4.88 6.29
C THR A 272 12.80 -5.76 5.73
N LYS A 273 12.79 -7.05 6.06
CA LYS A 273 13.53 -8.05 5.31
C LYS A 273 12.61 -8.65 4.26
N VAL A 274 12.97 -8.50 3.00
CA VAL A 274 12.31 -9.10 1.85
C VAL A 274 13.09 -10.33 1.43
N GLN A 275 12.37 -11.41 1.13
CA GLN A 275 12.93 -12.63 0.60
C GLN A 275 12.14 -13.08 -0.61
N ILE A 276 12.85 -13.47 -1.67
CA ILE A 276 12.29 -13.81 -2.98
C ILE A 276 12.80 -15.18 -3.40
N TYR A 277 11.89 -16.08 -3.75
CA TYR A 277 12.22 -17.36 -4.36
C TYR A 277 11.66 -17.42 -5.79
N VAL A 278 12.56 -17.64 -6.75
CA VAL A 278 12.27 -17.68 -8.19
C VAL A 278 12.45 -19.13 -8.67
N PRO A 279 11.37 -19.86 -8.97
CA PRO A 279 11.45 -21.22 -9.49
C PRO A 279 12.19 -21.27 -10.84
N LYS A 280 12.95 -22.34 -11.09
CA LYS A 280 13.69 -22.50 -12.35
C LYS A 280 12.74 -22.62 -13.54
N GLU A 281 11.62 -23.31 -13.34
CA GLU A 281 10.57 -23.53 -14.33
C GLU A 281 9.93 -22.21 -14.77
N LEU A 282 9.83 -21.23 -13.86
CA LEU A 282 9.35 -19.88 -14.18
C LEU A 282 10.26 -19.23 -15.22
N ILE A 283 11.58 -19.18 -14.96
CA ILE A 283 12.54 -18.58 -15.90
C ILE A 283 12.51 -19.28 -17.26
N ILE A 284 12.42 -20.61 -17.29
CA ILE A 284 12.31 -21.38 -18.55
C ILE A 284 11.02 -20.99 -19.30
N SER A 285 9.89 -20.86 -18.60
CA SER A 285 8.59 -20.51 -19.19
C SER A 285 8.54 -19.09 -19.77
N LEU A 286 9.37 -18.17 -19.26
CA LEU A 286 9.43 -16.79 -19.72
C LEU A 286 10.07 -16.65 -21.12
N LYS A 287 10.78 -17.66 -21.62
CA LYS A 287 11.35 -17.71 -22.99
C LYS A 287 12.12 -16.42 -23.36
N GLY A 288 12.98 -15.94 -22.47
CA GLY A 288 13.80 -14.74 -22.67
C GLY A 288 13.12 -13.42 -22.29
N LYS A 289 11.89 -13.44 -21.76
CA LYS A 289 11.31 -12.24 -21.12
C LYS A 289 11.97 -11.96 -19.78
N ILE A 290 12.27 -10.69 -19.53
CA ILE A 290 12.89 -10.23 -18.30
C ILE A 290 11.85 -10.23 -17.18
N LEU A 291 12.16 -10.90 -16.07
CA LEU A 291 11.41 -10.83 -14.82
C LEU A 291 12.01 -9.74 -13.94
N ILE A 292 11.19 -8.82 -13.44
CA ILE A 292 11.66 -7.69 -12.63
C ILE A 292 10.94 -7.72 -11.29
N TYR A 293 11.69 -7.61 -10.20
CA TYR A 293 11.16 -7.26 -8.90
C TYR A 293 11.39 -5.78 -8.62
N ASP A 294 10.32 -5.02 -8.41
CA ASP A 294 10.39 -3.60 -8.02
C ASP A 294 9.58 -3.39 -6.75
N ALA A 295 10.27 -3.29 -5.63
CA ALA A 295 9.70 -3.16 -4.31
C ALA A 295 8.75 -1.95 -4.18
N THR A 296 8.95 -0.89 -4.98
CA THR A 296 8.18 0.36 -4.87
C THR A 296 6.73 0.25 -5.35
N ASN A 297 6.37 -0.87 -6.01
CA ASN A 297 5.00 -1.16 -6.44
C ASN A 297 4.27 -2.11 -5.47
N ASP A 298 4.99 -2.67 -4.51
CA ASP A 298 4.52 -3.73 -3.64
C ASP A 298 4.22 -3.17 -2.24
N ILE A 299 3.07 -3.58 -1.70
CA ILE A 299 2.75 -3.35 -0.30
C ILE A 299 2.88 -4.67 0.46
N ALA A 300 3.70 -4.67 1.51
CA ALA A 300 3.63 -5.71 2.52
C ALA A 300 2.39 -5.44 3.38
N CYS A 301 1.33 -6.18 3.11
CA CYS A 301 0.03 -6.02 3.75
C CYS A 301 -0.10 -6.98 4.94
N PRO A 302 -0.40 -6.47 6.15
CA PRO A 302 -0.56 -7.32 7.33
C PRO A 302 -1.83 -8.15 7.26
N ALA A 303 -1.76 -9.39 7.72
CA ALA A 303 -2.95 -10.23 7.90
C ALA A 303 -3.87 -9.69 9.00
N ASN A 304 -3.32 -9.08 10.05
CA ASN A 304 -4.08 -8.29 10.99
C ASN A 304 -4.30 -6.88 10.43
N THR A 305 -5.54 -6.51 10.12
CA THR A 305 -5.89 -5.22 9.53
C THR A 305 -5.75 -4.02 10.48
N GLY A 306 -5.53 -4.25 11.79
CA GLY A 306 -5.04 -3.24 12.73
C GLY A 306 -3.52 -3.00 12.67
N SER A 307 -2.84 -3.76 11.81
CA SER A 307 -1.44 -3.66 11.35
C SER A 307 -1.13 -2.44 10.47
N GLN A 308 0.08 -1.86 10.58
CA GLN A 308 0.62 -0.97 9.54
C GLN A 308 0.78 -1.69 8.20
N ARG A 309 0.39 -1.03 7.10
CA ARG A 309 0.72 -1.41 5.72
C ARG A 309 2.08 -0.83 5.36
N LEU A 310 2.97 -1.62 4.77
CA LEU A 310 4.36 -1.18 4.57
C LEU A 310 4.70 -1.10 3.08
N ALA A 311 4.95 0.12 2.62
CA ALA A 311 5.64 0.36 1.35
C ALA A 311 7.10 -0.08 1.46
N GLN A 312 7.65 -0.55 0.35
CA GLN A 312 9.02 -1.07 0.27
C GLN A 312 9.85 -0.22 -0.70
N THR A 313 11.18 -0.25 -0.55
CA THR A 313 12.13 0.39 -1.49
C THR A 313 13.11 -0.62 -2.06
N ASN A 314 13.76 -0.29 -3.17
CA ASN A 314 14.87 -1.09 -3.70
C ASN A 314 16.22 -0.69 -3.09
N GLU A 315 16.23 0.08 -2.00
CA GLU A 315 17.43 0.54 -1.30
C GLU A 315 17.83 -0.45 -0.19
N PRO A 316 18.96 -1.16 -0.32
CA PRO A 316 19.43 -2.05 0.73
C PRO A 316 19.95 -1.28 1.94
N LEU A 317 19.66 -1.78 3.14
CA LEU A 317 20.27 -1.33 4.38
C LEU A 317 21.54 -2.13 4.64
N ASN A 318 22.65 -1.42 4.84
CA ASN A 318 23.98 -1.98 5.09
C ASN A 318 24.42 -3.04 4.04
N PRO A 319 24.38 -2.72 2.73
CA PRO A 319 24.82 -3.67 1.69
C PRO A 319 26.32 -3.96 1.80
N ASP A 320 26.69 -5.21 1.54
CA ASP A 320 28.08 -5.62 1.36
C ASP A 320 28.33 -5.96 -0.12
N TYR A 321 28.91 -5.00 -0.84
CA TYR A 321 29.24 -5.13 -2.26
C TYR A 321 30.54 -5.93 -2.51
N SER A 322 31.21 -6.43 -1.48
CA SER A 322 32.38 -7.31 -1.63
C SER A 322 32.00 -8.77 -1.91
N ILE A 323 30.74 -9.14 -1.68
CA ILE A 323 30.21 -10.48 -1.91
C ILE A 323 29.97 -10.70 -3.41
N ILE A 324 30.20 -11.93 -3.88
CA ILE A 324 29.93 -12.35 -5.25
C ILE A 324 28.74 -13.32 -5.26
N LEU A 325 27.82 -13.13 -6.21
CA LEU A 325 26.71 -14.05 -6.43
C LEU A 325 27.23 -15.43 -6.86
N LYS A 326 26.66 -16.48 -6.26
CA LYS A 326 26.93 -17.88 -6.62
C LYS A 326 26.08 -18.30 -7.83
N THR A 327 24.88 -17.74 -7.98
CA THR A 327 24.03 -18.00 -9.14
C THR A 327 24.53 -17.20 -10.33
N LEU A 328 24.80 -17.91 -11.43
CA LEU A 328 24.91 -17.31 -12.76
C LEU A 328 23.49 -17.12 -13.30
N CYS A 329 23.11 -15.89 -13.64
CA CYS A 329 21.83 -15.60 -14.29
C CYS A 329 21.87 -16.04 -15.76
N ASP A 330 21.90 -17.35 -15.99
CA ASP A 330 21.90 -17.93 -17.33
C ASP A 330 20.57 -17.60 -18.05
N GLY A 331 20.66 -17.04 -19.26
CA GLY A 331 19.50 -16.74 -20.10
C GLY A 331 18.86 -15.35 -19.92
N VAL A 332 19.48 -14.47 -19.15
CA VAL A 332 19.16 -13.03 -19.12
C VAL A 332 20.12 -12.31 -20.08
N ASN A 333 19.91 -12.46 -21.39
CA ASN A 333 20.63 -11.71 -22.42
C ASN A 333 19.71 -10.72 -23.11
#